data_AF-A0A534MU52-F1
#
_entry.id   AF-A0A534MU52-F1
#
_cell.length_a   1.000
_cell.length_b   1.000
_cell.length_c   1.000
_cell.angle_alpha   90.00
_cell.angle_beta   90.00
_cell.angle_gamma   90.00
#
_symmetry.space_group_name_H-M   'P 1'
#
loop_
_entity.id
_entity.type
_entity.pdbx_description
1 polymer ?
#
loop_
_entity_poly.entity_id
_entity_poly.type
_entity_poly.pdbx_seq_one_letter_code
_entity_poly.pdbx_strand_id
1 'polypeptide(L)'
;MTPATKEIEGSEVKGFNVAVGGKMGSGGYRIASPLDLFALPEEAAEICSHIVLIFRDHGFRDSRTKARLAFLIEEWGVDKFRRELERRSDRPLLTAGKDERLSNKN
;
A
#
# COMPACT_ATOMS: atom_id res chain seq x y z
N MET A 1 7.12 -0.19 0.54
CA MET A 1 7.17 -1.31 -0.41
C MET A 1 8.23 -2.28 0.07
N THR A 2 8.02 -3.58 -0.11
CA THR A 2 8.95 -4.63 0.32
C THR A 2 9.24 -5.55 -0.86
N PRO A 3 10.50 -5.95 -1.11
CA PRO A 3 10.83 -6.86 -2.21
C PRO A 3 9.99 -8.14 -2.14
N ALA A 4 9.42 -8.52 -3.26
CA ALA A 4 8.56 -9.69 -3.37
C ALA A 4 8.72 -10.40 -4.71
N THR A 5 8.38 -11.68 -4.75
CA THR A 5 8.23 -12.46 -5.99
C THR A 5 6.78 -12.90 -6.16
N LYS A 6 6.32 -13.00 -7.40
CA LYS A 6 4.99 -13.52 -7.73
C LYS A 6 5.06 -14.31 -9.03
N GLU A 7 4.38 -15.44 -9.08
CA GLU A 7 4.17 -16.17 -10.33
C GLU A 7 3.06 -15.49 -11.13
N ILE A 8 3.38 -15.09 -12.35
CA ILE A 8 2.46 -14.46 -13.30
C ILE A 8 2.61 -15.23 -14.62
N GLU A 9 1.52 -15.85 -15.07
CA GLU A 9 1.49 -16.62 -16.33
C GLU A 9 2.61 -17.69 -16.42
N GLY A 10 2.88 -18.38 -15.30
CA GLY A 10 3.90 -19.43 -15.21
C GLY A 10 5.35 -18.94 -15.13
N SER A 11 5.56 -17.62 -15.04
CA SER A 11 6.88 -17.01 -14.88
C SER A 11 7.02 -16.34 -13.51
N GLU A 12 8.16 -16.54 -12.85
CA GLU A 12 8.48 -15.82 -11.60
C GLU A 12 8.85 -14.37 -11.92
N VAL A 13 8.08 -13.43 -11.38
CA VAL A 13 8.29 -11.99 -11.56
C VAL A 13 8.71 -11.36 -10.24
N LYS A 14 9.76 -10.52 -10.30
CA LYS A 14 10.25 -9.74 -9.15
C LYS A 14 9.56 -8.39 -9.11
N GLY A 15 9.13 -7.97 -7.92
CA GLY A 15 8.43 -6.72 -7.72
C GLY A 15 8.33 -6.37 -6.24
N PHE A 16 7.22 -5.77 -5.86
CA PHE A 16 7.04 -5.22 -4.52
C PHE A 16 5.68 -5.52 -3.92
N ASN A 17 5.67 -6.02 -2.68
CA ASN A 17 4.47 -5.95 -1.86
C ASN A 17 4.28 -4.53 -1.31
N VAL A 18 3.03 -4.06 -1.26
CA VAL A 18 2.67 -2.71 -0.81
C VAL A 18 1.90 -2.75 0.51
N ALA A 19 2.30 -1.88 1.43
CA ALA A 19 1.66 -1.65 2.71
C ALA A 19 1.52 -0.13 2.94
N VAL A 20 0.47 0.29 3.65
CA VAL A 20 0.14 1.71 3.86
C VAL A 20 -0.19 2.06 5.31
N GLY A 21 -0.14 3.35 5.62
CA GLY A 21 -0.57 3.86 6.92
C GLY A 21 0.38 3.55 8.08
N GLY A 22 1.65 3.25 7.81
CA GLY A 22 2.68 3.21 8.86
C GLY A 22 2.95 4.62 9.40
N LYS A 23 3.10 4.76 10.72
CA LYS A 23 3.49 6.03 11.33
C LYS A 23 4.27 5.86 12.63
N MET A 24 5.11 6.84 12.90
CA MET A 24 5.66 7.17 14.21
C MET A 24 5.25 8.62 14.49
N GLY A 25 4.60 8.92 15.63
CA GLY A 25 4.14 10.27 15.96
C GLY A 25 2.78 10.31 16.67
N SER A 26 1.96 11.34 16.39
CA SER A 26 0.67 11.56 17.04
C SER A 26 -0.21 10.31 17.05
N GLY A 27 -0.77 9.96 18.21
CA GLY A 27 -1.54 8.71 18.38
C GLY A 27 -0.69 7.43 18.36
N GLY A 28 0.62 7.51 18.62
CA GLY A 28 1.50 6.36 18.82
C GLY A 28 2.06 5.72 17.54
N TYR A 29 2.89 4.70 17.74
CA TYR A 29 3.46 3.87 16.68
C TYR A 29 2.40 2.98 16.04
N ARG A 30 2.39 2.91 14.70
CA ARG A 30 1.52 2.01 13.93
C ARG A 30 2.33 1.37 12.81
N ILE A 31 2.26 0.04 12.74
CA ILE A 31 2.81 -0.73 11.62
C ILE A 31 1.93 -0.51 10.38
N ALA A 32 2.56 -0.37 9.21
CA ALA A 32 1.82 -0.26 7.95
C ALA A 32 0.98 -1.53 7.70
N SER A 33 -0.27 -1.34 7.27
CA SER A 33 -1.19 -2.42 6.93
C SER A 33 -0.89 -2.92 5.52
N PRO A 34 -0.73 -4.24 5.29
CA PRO A 34 -0.63 -4.79 3.94
C PRO A 34 -1.86 -4.42 3.10
N LEU A 35 -1.66 -3.98 1.85
CA LEU A 35 -2.76 -3.68 0.90
C LEU A 35 -3.23 -4.91 0.12
N ASP A 36 -2.62 -6.08 0.36
CA ASP A 36 -2.70 -7.25 -0.51
C ASP A 36 -2.33 -6.92 -1.96
N LEU A 37 -1.31 -6.09 -2.18
CA LEU A 37 -0.95 -5.58 -3.50
C LEU A 37 0.47 -5.97 -3.86
N PHE A 38 0.65 -6.55 -5.06
CA PHE A 38 1.94 -6.71 -5.72
C PHE A 38 2.07 -5.70 -6.86
N ALA A 39 3.12 -4.88 -6.83
CA ALA A 39 3.43 -3.91 -7.88
C ALA A 39 4.67 -4.37 -8.66
N LEU A 40 4.59 -4.31 -9.97
CA LEU A 40 5.77 -4.43 -10.85
C LEU A 40 6.69 -3.21 -10.64
N PRO A 41 8.01 -3.34 -10.88
CA PRO A 41 8.94 -2.22 -10.70
C PRO A 41 8.54 -0.95 -11.45
N GLU A 42 8.05 -1.08 -12.68
CA GLU A 42 7.57 0.00 -13.53
C GLU A 42 6.28 0.66 -13.02
N GLU A 43 5.45 -0.05 -12.26
CA GLU A 43 4.19 0.45 -11.68
C GLU A 43 4.41 1.17 -10.34
N ALA A 44 5.58 0.99 -9.71
CA ALA A 44 5.80 1.42 -8.34
C ALA A 44 5.59 2.94 -8.14
N ALA A 45 6.04 3.75 -9.11
CA ALA A 45 5.88 5.20 -9.06
C ALA A 45 4.41 5.63 -9.24
N GLU A 46 3.70 5.00 -10.16
CA GLU A 46 2.28 5.22 -10.42
C GLU A 46 1.44 4.89 -9.18
N ILE A 47 1.64 3.71 -8.58
CA ILE A 47 0.94 3.29 -7.36
C ILE A 47 1.20 4.28 -6.21
N CYS A 48 2.46 4.72 -6.02
CA CYS A 48 2.77 5.74 -5.02
C CYS A 48 2.02 7.06 -5.29
N SER A 49 1.99 7.50 -6.54
CA SER A 49 1.27 8.72 -6.96
C SER A 49 -0.21 8.63 -6.61
N HIS A 50 -0.89 7.53 -6.97
CA HIS A 50 -2.30 7.34 -6.64
C HIS A 50 -2.55 7.30 -5.13
N ILE A 51 -1.71 6.64 -4.34
CA ILE A 51 -1.82 6.65 -2.87
C ILE A 51 -1.74 8.08 -2.32
N VAL A 52 -0.80 8.89 -2.83
CA VAL A 52 -0.67 10.31 -2.46
C VAL A 52 -1.90 11.11 -2.87
N LEU A 53 -2.45 10.88 -4.06
CA LEU A 53 -3.66 11.56 -4.54
C LEU A 53 -4.90 11.19 -3.73
N ILE A 54 -5.06 9.91 -3.34
CA ILE A 54 -6.13 9.48 -2.43
C ILE A 54 -6.01 10.21 -1.10
N PHE A 55 -4.79 10.26 -0.55
CA PHE A 55 -4.56 10.96 0.71
C PHE A 55 -4.79 12.48 0.57
N ARG A 56 -4.43 13.08 -0.58
CA ARG A 56 -4.69 14.48 -0.87
C ARG A 56 -6.18 14.79 -0.80
N ASP A 57 -6.99 13.96 -1.46
CA ASP A 57 -8.42 14.18 -1.68
C ASP A 57 -9.29 13.78 -0.48
N HIS A 58 -8.85 12.80 0.31
CA HIS A 58 -9.67 12.21 1.38
C HIS A 58 -9.04 12.29 2.78
N GLY A 59 -7.80 12.76 2.91
CA GLY A 59 -7.13 12.89 4.20
C GLY A 59 -7.72 14.04 5.04
N PHE A 60 -7.83 13.81 6.36
CA PHE A 60 -8.32 14.81 7.31
C PHE A 60 -7.45 16.08 7.31
N ARG A 61 -8.10 17.25 7.27
CA ARG A 61 -7.43 18.58 7.27
C ARG A 61 -7.75 19.46 8.48
N ASP A 62 -8.76 19.11 9.25
CA ASP A 62 -9.26 19.96 10.35
C ASP A 62 -8.34 19.97 11.57
N SER A 63 -7.60 18.88 11.79
CA SER A 63 -6.66 18.77 12.91
C SER A 63 -5.32 18.18 12.48
N ARG A 64 -4.23 18.90 12.78
CA ARG A 64 -2.86 18.44 12.49
C ARG A 64 -2.54 17.11 13.18
N THR A 65 -3.12 16.82 14.34
CA THR A 65 -2.84 15.58 15.07
C THR A 65 -3.43 14.34 14.37
N LYS A 66 -4.43 14.53 13.50
CA LYS A 66 -5.09 13.49 12.69
C LYS A 66 -4.76 13.56 11.19
N ALA A 67 -3.82 14.40 10.77
CA ALA A 67 -3.53 14.68 9.36
C ALA A 67 -2.51 13.71 8.72
N ARG A 68 -2.46 12.43 9.13
CA ARG A 68 -1.56 11.41 8.54
C ARG A 68 -2.39 10.33 7.85
N LEU A 69 -1.86 9.75 6.77
CA LEU A 69 -2.52 8.66 6.03
C LEU A 69 -2.99 7.52 6.94
N ALA A 70 -2.24 7.21 8.01
CA ALA A 70 -2.64 6.21 9.01
C ALA A 70 -4.08 6.37 9.51
N PHE A 71 -4.52 7.59 9.79
CA PHE A 71 -5.88 7.85 10.29
C PHE A 71 -6.94 7.64 9.21
N LEU A 72 -6.62 7.96 7.95
CA LEU A 72 -7.51 7.63 6.83
C LEU A 72 -7.63 6.10 6.67
N ILE A 73 -6.53 5.37 6.83
CA ILE A 73 -6.54 3.90 6.78
C ILE A 73 -7.31 3.30 7.97
N GLU A 74 -7.21 3.89 9.16
CA GLU A 74 -8.01 3.49 10.33
C GLU A 74 -9.51 3.70 10.11
N GLU A 75 -9.90 4.85 9.53
CA GLU A 75 -11.30 5.18 9.25
C GLU A 75 -11.89 4.32 8.12
N TRP A 76 -11.15 4.16 7.02
CA TRP A 76 -11.67 3.47 5.84
C TRP A 76 -11.52 1.96 5.89
N GLY A 77 -10.50 1.47 6.60
CA GLY A 77 -10.00 0.13 6.42
C GLY A 77 -9.25 -0.06 5.10
N VAL A 78 -8.48 -1.14 5.05
CA VAL A 78 -7.61 -1.50 3.92
C VAL A 78 -8.44 -1.80 2.67
N ASP A 79 -9.54 -2.54 2.80
CA ASP A 79 -10.35 -2.97 1.65
C ASP A 79 -10.95 -1.81 0.88
N LYS A 80 -11.50 -0.82 1.60
CA LYS A 80 -12.05 0.39 0.97
C LYS A 80 -10.93 1.20 0.30
N PHE A 81 -9.79 1.33 0.96
CA PHE A 81 -8.65 2.04 0.39
C PHE A 81 -8.13 1.37 -0.88
N ARG A 82 -8.05 0.04 -0.89
CA ARG A 82 -7.67 -0.74 -2.08
C ARG A 82 -8.65 -0.52 -3.23
N ARG A 83 -9.97 -0.58 -2.97
CA ARG A 83 -10.99 -0.32 -4.01
C ARG A 83 -10.87 1.09 -4.61
N GLU A 84 -10.57 2.09 -3.78
CA GLU A 84 -10.35 3.45 -4.28
C GLU A 84 -9.05 3.56 -5.11
N LEU A 85 -8.02 2.79 -4.75
CA LEU A 85 -6.79 2.70 -5.55
C LEU A 85 -7.04 2.05 -6.91
N GLU A 86 -7.74 0.91 -6.95
CA GLU A 86 -8.15 0.23 -8.20
C GLU A 86 -8.99 1.15 -9.08
N ARG A 87 -9.95 1.88 -8.48
CA ARG A 87 -10.78 2.86 -9.20
C ARG A 87 -9.96 3.99 -9.83
N ARG A 88 -8.89 4.43 -9.16
CA ARG A 88 -8.02 5.51 -9.68
C ARG A 88 -7.01 5.04 -10.70
N SER A 89 -6.53 3.81 -10.57
CA SER A 89 -5.64 3.17 -11.53
C SER A 89 -6.38 2.61 -12.75
N ASP A 90 -7.72 2.67 -12.75
CA ASP A 90 -8.60 2.16 -13.80
C ASP A 90 -8.31 0.71 -14.20
N ARG A 91 -7.92 -0.10 -13.21
CA ARG A 91 -7.58 -1.52 -13.40
C ARG A 91 -7.61 -2.30 -12.10
N PRO A 92 -7.84 -3.63 -12.16
CA PRO A 92 -7.62 -4.50 -11.02
C PRO A 92 -6.13 -4.52 -10.66
N LEU A 93 -5.84 -4.61 -9.36
CA LEU A 93 -4.47 -4.71 -8.86
C LEU A 93 -4.17 -6.18 -8.54
N LEU A 94 -2.93 -6.61 -8.80
CA LEU A 94 -2.50 -7.96 -8.43
C LEU A 94 -2.53 -8.13 -6.92
N THR A 95 -2.87 -9.33 -6.46
CA THR A 95 -2.75 -9.71 -5.04
C THR A 95 -1.29 -9.77 -4.62
N ALA A 96 -0.99 -9.72 -3.33
CA ALA A 96 0.39 -9.77 -2.84
C ALA A 96 1.15 -11.01 -3.34
N GLY A 97 2.47 -10.86 -3.48
CA GLY A 97 3.42 -11.95 -3.75
C GLY A 97 4.07 -12.47 -2.46
N LYS A 98 5.04 -13.37 -2.61
CA LYS A 98 5.89 -13.87 -1.54
C LYS A 98 6.88 -12.79 -1.11
N ASP A 99 6.93 -12.46 0.19
CA ASP A 99 7.88 -11.47 0.73
C ASP A 99 9.31 -12.05 0.81
N GLU A 100 10.24 -11.45 0.06
CA GLU A 100 11.61 -11.97 -0.05
C GLU A 100 12.50 -11.66 1.16
N ARG A 101 12.06 -10.77 2.07
CA ARG A 101 12.81 -10.50 3.31
C ARG A 101 12.71 -11.66 4.31
N LEU A 102 11.73 -12.55 4.12
CA LEU A 102 11.51 -13.72 4.97
C LEU A 102 12.23 -14.96 4.43
N SER A 103 12.64 -14.96 3.17
CA SER A 103 13.28 -16.09 2.48
C SER A 103 14.62 -16.53 3.09
N ASN A 104 15.30 -15.66 3.85
CA ASN A 104 16.63 -15.93 4.44
C ASN A 104 16.63 -16.12 5.96
N LYS A 105 15.47 -16.32 6.60
CA LYS A 105 15.42 -16.63 8.03
C LYS A 105 15.54 -18.14 8.25
N ASN A 106 16.79 -18.62 8.23
CA ASN A 106 17.19 -19.87 8.91
C ASN A 106 17.48 -19.59 10.38
#